data_AF-A0A848V410-F1
#
_entry.id   AF-A0A848V410-F1
#
_cell.length_a   1.000
_cell.length_b   1.000
_cell.length_c   1.000
_cell.angle_alpha   90.00
_cell.angle_beta   90.00
_cell.angle_gamma   90.00
#
_symmetry.space_group_name_H-M   'P 1'
#
loop_
_entity.id
_entity.type
_entity.pdbx_description
1 polymer ?
#
loop_
_entity_poly.entity_id
_entity_poly.type
_entity_poly.pdbx_seq_one_letter_code
_entity_poly.pdbx_strand_id
1 'polypeptide(L)' 'LHSQAKLNAVARQLNERPRKTLEYQTPAERFSQSVAATR' A
#
# COMPACT_ATOMS: atom_id res chain seq x y z
N LEU A 1 9.35 -14.94 17.04
CA LEU A 1 8.79 -13.58 16.88
C LEU A 1 9.38 -12.91 15.63
N HIS A 2 8.62 -12.06 14.94
CA HIS A 2 9.14 -11.22 13.85
C HIS A 2 9.47 -9.82 14.38
N SER A 3 10.54 -9.18 13.86
CA SER A 3 10.87 -7.79 14.19
C SER A 3 9.94 -6.83 13.45
N GLN A 4 9.72 -5.64 14.01
CA GLN A 4 8.93 -4.60 13.35
C GLN A 4 9.51 -4.21 11.98
N ALA A 5 10.84 -4.18 11.86
CA ALA A 5 11.52 -3.92 10.59
C ALA A 5 11.15 -4.94 9.51
N LYS A 6 11.08 -6.23 9.86
CA LYS A 6 10.65 -7.28 8.93
C LYS A 6 9.19 -7.07 8.49
N LEU A 7 8.30 -6.76 9.43
CA LEU A 7 6.88 -6.54 9.14
C LEU A 7 6.67 -5.30 8.25
N ASN A 8 7.40 -4.22 8.52
CA ASN A 8 7.34 -2.99 7.72
C ASN A 8 7.82 -3.23 6.28
N ALA A 9 8.88 -4.02 6.09
CA ALA A 9 9.37 -4.36 4.76
C ALA A 9 8.33 -5.15 3.95
N VAL A 10 7.67 -6.12 4.57
CA VAL A 10 6.57 -6.90 3.94
C VAL A 10 5.38 -5.99 3.61
N ALA A 11 4.98 -5.13 4.55
CA ALA A 11 3.86 -4.20 4.34
C ALA A 11 4.13 -3.27 3.14
N ARG A 12 5.34 -2.69 3.07
CA ARG A 12 5.75 -1.84 1.95
C ARG A 12 5.66 -2.59 0.61
N GLN A 13 6.23 -3.79 0.54
CA GLN A 13 6.19 -4.61 -0.68
C GLN A 13 4.75 -4.89 -1.15
N LEU A 14 3.84 -5.16 -0.21
CA LEU A 14 2.43 -5.44 -0.54
C LEU A 14 1.67 -4.18 -0.99
N ASN A 15 1.97 -3.03 -0.39
CA ASN A 15 1.31 -1.75 -0.65
C ASN A 15 1.78 -1.06 -1.94
N GLU A 16 3.03 -1.30 -2.36
CA GLU A 16 3.62 -0.75 -3.58
C GLU A 16 3.40 -1.63 -4.82
N ARG A 17 2.79 -2.81 -4.67
CA ARG A 17 2.60 -3.75 -5.79
C ARG A 17 1.38 -3.38 -6.65
N PRO A 18 1.55 -3.17 -7.98
CA PRO A 18 0.44 -3.02 -8.92
C PRO A 18 -0.58 -4.17 -8.84
N ARG A 19 -1.88 -3.83 -8.78
CA ARG A 19 -2.97 -4.82 -8.75
C ARG A 19 -3.84 -4.70 -9.99
N LYS A 20 -4.08 -5.80 -10.69
CA LYS A 20 -4.99 -5.85 -11.85
C LYS A 20 -6.40 -5.34 -11.53
N THR A 21 -6.90 -5.62 -10.31
CA THR A 21 -8.20 -5.18 -9.82
C THR A 21 -8.27 -3.69 -9.51
N LEU A 22 -7.13 -3.00 -9.46
CA LEU A 22 -7.00 -1.56 -9.32
C LEU A 22 -6.50 -0.93 -10.63
N GLU A 23 -6.77 -1.56 -11.77
CA GLU A 23 -6.28 -1.09 -13.08
C GLU A 23 -4.75 -0.93 -13.13
N TYR A 24 -4.04 -1.83 -12.44
CA TYR A 24 -2.59 -1.80 -12.25
C TYR A 24 -2.05 -0.65 -11.37
N GLN A 25 -2.92 0.10 -10.68
CA GLN A 25 -2.50 0.99 -9.60
C GLN A 25 -2.08 0.20 -8.35
N THR A 26 -1.30 0.85 -7.49
CA THR A 26 -0.86 0.33 -6.20
C THR A 26 -1.88 0.66 -5.10
N PRO A 27 -2.01 -0.19 -4.07
CA PRO A 27 -2.80 0.15 -2.88
C PRO A 27 -2.41 1.49 -2.24
N ALA A 28 -1.11 1.81 -2.20
CA ALA A 28 -0.62 3.07 -1.63
C ALA A 28 -1.13 4.31 -2.39
N GLU A 29 -1.19 4.26 -3.73
CA GLU A 29 -1.72 5.35 -4.56
C GLU A 29 -3.23 5.54 -4.34
N ARG A 30 -4.01 4.45 -4.36
CA ARG A 30 -5.46 4.53 -4.11
C ARG A 30 -5.76 5.07 -2.72
N PHE A 31 -5.02 4.61 -1.71
CA PHE A 31 -5.17 5.10 -0.35
C PHE A 31 -4.90 6.61 -0.26
N SER A 32 -3.80 7.08 -0.86
CA SER A 32 -3.45 8.50 -0.87
C SER A 32 -4.54 9.37 -1.51
N GLN A 33 -5.16 8.89 -2.60
CA GLN A 33 -6.28 9.57 -3.25
C GLN A 33 -7.52 9.62 -2.34
N SER A 34 -7.86 8.51 -1.69
CA SER A 34 -9.03 8.43 -0.79
C SER A 34 -8.89 9.35 0.43
N VAL A 35 -7.71 9.43 1.04
CA VAL A 35 -7.50 10.31 2.20
C VAL A 35 -7.40 11.78 1.80
N ALA A 36 -6.85 12.09 0.62
CA ALA A 36 -6.82 13.46 0.10
C ALA A 36 -8.23 14.03 -0.15
N ALA A 37 -9.23 13.16 -0.38
CA ALA A 37 -10.64 13.56 -0.50
C ALA A 37 -11.29 13.92 0.86
N THR A 38 -10.63 13.69 1.98
CA THR A 38 -11.13 13.99 3.34
C THR A 38 -10.28 15.13 3.92
N ARG A 39 -10.84 16.35 3.99
CA ARG A 39 -10.24 17.49 4.70
C ARG A 39 -10.54 17.44 6.19
#